data_AF-A0A3B0CV30-F1
#
_entry.id   AF-A0A3B0CV30-F1
#
_cell.length_a   1.000
_cell.length_b   1.000
_cell.length_c   1.000
_cell.angle_alpha   90.00
_cell.angle_beta   90.00
_cell.angle_gamma   90.00
#
_symmetry.space_group_name_H-M   'P 1'
#
loop_
_entity.id
_entity.type
_entity.pdbx_description
1 polymer ?
#
loop_
_entity_poly.entity_id
_entity_poly.type
_entity_poly.pdbx_seq_one_letter_code
_entity_poly.pdbx_strand_id
1 'polypeptide(L)' 'MAHIIPKIVAELDPAKPVPEICSIISALTPYHPGQEEAILVGIQEALDKRLQAIRNTKKGADKVGE' A
#
# COMPACT_ATOMS: atom_id res chain seq x y z
N MET A 1 -8.09 12.46 -30.71
CA MET A 1 -7.10 11.42 -30.40
C MET A 1 -7.69 10.52 -29.32
N ALA A 2 -7.49 9.20 -29.40
CA ALA A 2 -7.89 8.30 -28.32
C ALA A 2 -6.85 8.37 -27.19
N HIS A 3 -7.29 8.45 -25.93
CA HIS A 3 -6.44 8.36 -24.75
C HIS A 3 -6.42 6.92 -24.26
N ILE A 4 -5.26 6.27 -24.31
CA ILE A 4 -5.08 4.88 -23.86
C ILE A 4 -4.52 4.90 -22.44
N ILE A 5 -5.20 4.23 -21.50
CA ILE A 5 -4.81 4.13 -20.10
C ILE A 5 -4.70 2.64 -19.73
N PRO A 6 -3.54 2.16 -19.25
CA PRO A 6 -3.41 0.79 -18.75
C PRO A 6 -4.22 0.63 -17.45
N LYS A 7 -5.01 -0.45 -17.36
CA LYS A 7 -5.80 -0.78 -16.18
C LYS A 7 -5.48 -2.19 -15.71
N ILE A 8 -5.10 -2.33 -14.44
CA ILE A 8 -4.95 -3.61 -13.75
C ILE A 8 -6.25 -3.89 -12.98
N VAL A 9 -6.77 -5.11 -13.11
CA VAL A 9 -7.94 -5.59 -12.37
C VAL A 9 -7.52 -6.88 -11.65
N ALA A 10 -7.76 -6.94 -10.35
CA ALA A 10 -7.45 -8.10 -9.52
C ALA A 10 -8.65 -8.43 -8.62
N GLU A 11 -8.99 -9.70 -8.54
CA GLU A 11 -9.92 -10.25 -7.54
C GLU A 11 -9.10 -10.65 -6.32
N LEU A 12 -9.49 -10.20 -5.13
CA LEU A 12 -8.72 -10.39 -3.91
C LEU A 12 -9.49 -11.27 -2.94
N ASP A 13 -8.80 -12.23 -2.32
CA ASP A 13 -9.31 -12.96 -1.16
C ASP A 13 -9.15 -12.11 0.12
N PRO A 14 -10.24 -11.58 0.70
CA PRO A 14 -10.15 -10.74 1.89
C PRO A 14 -9.68 -11.52 3.13
N ALA A 15 -9.72 -12.86 3.11
CA ALA A 15 -9.15 -13.67 4.19
C ALA A 15 -7.61 -13.68 4.17
N LYS A 16 -6.97 -13.24 3.08
CA LYS A 16 -5.51 -13.26 2.88
C LYS A 16 -4.94 -11.90 2.42
N PRO A 17 -5.21 -10.80 3.12
CA PRO A 17 -4.98 -9.45 2.58
C PRO A 17 -3.51 -9.15 2.23
N VAL A 18 -2.54 -9.67 2.99
CA VAL A 18 -1.11 -9.35 2.76
C VAL A 18 -0.59 -9.99 1.47
N PRO A 19 -0.70 -11.31 1.25
CA PRO A 19 -0.35 -11.93 -0.02
C PRO A 19 -1.02 -11.27 -1.24
N GLU A 20 -2.31 -10.96 -1.13
CA GLU A 20 -3.07 -10.34 -2.22
C GLU A 20 -2.53 -8.95 -2.59
N ILE A 21 -2.20 -8.13 -1.58
CA ILE A 21 -1.59 -6.81 -1.81
C ILE A 21 -0.19 -6.94 -2.44
N CYS A 22 0.63 -7.90 -1.99
CA CYS A 22 1.94 -8.17 -2.59
C CYS A 22 1.83 -8.56 -4.08
N SER A 23 0.81 -9.35 -4.44
CA SER A 23 0.53 -9.71 -5.83
C SER A 23 0.19 -8.49 -6.69
N ILE A 24 -0.60 -7.54 -6.17
CA ILE A 24 -0.90 -6.27 -6.87
C ILE A 24 0.38 -5.46 -7.11
N ILE A 25 1.23 -5.33 -6.10
CA ILE A 25 2.50 -4.60 -6.23
C ILE A 25 3.38 -5.26 -7.32
N SER A 26 3.47 -6.59 -7.30
CA SER A 26 4.24 -7.36 -8.29
C SER A 26 3.67 -7.23 -9.71
N ALA A 27 2.36 -7.02 -9.86
CA ALA A 27 1.73 -6.77 -11.16
C ALA A 27 2.02 -5.35 -11.70
N LEU A 28 2.36 -4.40 -10.82
CA LEU A 28 2.68 -3.01 -11.20
C LEU A 28 4.14 -2.83 -11.62
N THR A 29 5.08 -3.58 -11.03
CA THR A 29 6.52 -3.39 -11.28
C THR A 29 6.95 -3.51 -12.75
N PRO A 30 6.34 -4.35 -13.63
CA PRO A 30 6.72 -4.41 -15.04
C PRO A 30 6.47 -3.12 -15.84
N TYR A 31 5.56 -2.26 -15.36
CA TYR A 31 5.31 -0.95 -15.99
C TYR A 31 6.38 0.10 -15.65
N HIS A 32 7.29 -0.21 -14.71
CA HIS A 32 8.33 0.67 -14.21
C HIS A 32 9.69 -0.04 -14.14
N PRO A 33 10.25 -0.46 -15.29
CA PRO A 33 11.49 -1.23 -15.32
C PRO A 33 12.65 -0.47 -14.68
N GLY A 34 13.41 -1.15 -13.81
CA GLY A 34 14.55 -0.58 -13.10
C GLY A 34 14.19 0.33 -11.91
N GLN A 35 12.91 0.50 -11.60
CA GLN A 35 12.44 1.33 -10.47
C GLN A 35 11.79 0.51 -9.35
N GLU A 36 11.82 -0.83 -9.45
CA GLU A 36 11.16 -1.73 -8.50
C GLU A 36 11.57 -1.44 -7.05
N GLU A 37 12.87 -1.37 -6.76
CA GLU A 37 13.38 -1.07 -5.42
C GLU A 37 12.87 0.28 -4.90
N ALA A 38 12.95 1.33 -5.73
CA ALA A 38 12.47 2.67 -5.35
C ALA A 38 10.96 2.69 -5.06
N ILE A 39 10.16 1.95 -5.84
CA ILE A 39 8.72 1.78 -5.60
C ILE A 39 8.47 1.08 -4.26
N LEU A 40 9.18 -0.02 -4.00
CA LEU A 40 9.03 -0.78 -2.76
C LEU A 40 9.44 0.05 -1.53
N VAL A 41 10.51 0.84 -1.62
CA VAL A 41 10.92 1.78 -0.56
C VAL A 41 9.85 2.85 -0.34
N GLY A 42 9.33 3.46 -1.39
CA GLY A 42 8.26 4.46 -1.28
C GLY A 42 6.98 3.89 -0.64
N ILE A 43 6.62 2.65 -0.96
CA ILE A 43 5.51 1.94 -0.34
C ILE A 43 5.77 1.70 1.15
N GLN A 44 6.98 1.24 1.52
CA GLN A 44 7.38 1.04 2.91
C GLN A 44 7.21 2.33 3.73
N GLU A 45 7.75 3.45 3.24
CA GLU A 45 7.62 4.74 3.93
C GLU A 45 6.16 5.18 4.11
N ALA A 46 5.32 4.98 3.09
CA ALA A 46 3.90 5.31 3.16
C ALA A 46 3.16 4.44 4.19
N LEU A 47 3.49 3.15 4.26
CA LEU A 47 2.95 2.23 5.26
C LEU A 47 3.40 2.60 6.68
N ASP A 48 4.67 2.93 6.87
CA ASP A 48 5.21 3.35 8.16
C ASP A 48 4.53 4.63 8.66
N LYS A 49 4.35 5.63 7.80
CA LYS A 49 3.60 6.87 8.13
C LYS A 49 2.17 6.54 8.56
N ARG A 50 1.48 5.66 7.83
CA ARG A 50 0.11 5.25 8.15
C ARG A 50 0.05 4.50 9.49
N LEU A 51 0.98 3.60 9.75
CA LEU A 51 1.07 2.85 11.00
C LEU A 51 1.35 3.76 12.19
N GLN A 52 2.26 4.73 12.03
CA GLN A 52 2.53 5.74 13.06
C GLN A 52 1.28 6.55 13.39
N ALA A 53 0.53 7.01 12.37
CA ALA A 53 -0.72 7.73 12.60
C ALA A 53 -1.72 6.91 13.42
N ILE A 54 -1.94 5.64 13.06
CA ILE A 54 -2.83 4.73 13.81
C ILE A 54 -2.38 4.55 15.27
N ARG A 55 -1.07 4.36 15.48
CA ARG A 55 -0.49 4.19 16.82
C ARG A 55 -0.67 5.46 17.67
N ASN A 56 -0.51 6.63 17.07
CA ASN A 56 -0.69 7.91 17.75
C ASN A 56 -2.16 8.18 18.10
N THR A 57 -3.11 7.81 17.22
CA THR A 57 -4.54 7.89 17.53
C THR A 57 -4.92 6.97 18.70
N LYS A 58 -4.37 5.76 18.75
CA LYS A 58 -4.58 4.83 19.88
C LYS A 58 -4.04 5.40 21.20
N LYS A 59 -2.85 6.02 21.18
CA LYS A 59 -2.26 6.66 22.37
C LYS A 59 -3.03 7.90 22.85
N GLY A 60 -3.77 8.57 21.98
CA GLY A 60 -4.63 9.70 22.35
C GLY A 60 -5.94 9.30 23.02
N ALA A 61 -6.45 8.09 22.74
CA ALA A 61 -7.68 7.57 23.33
C ALA A 61 -7.52 7.18 24.81
N ASP A 62 -6.32 6.75 25.23
CA ASP A 62 -6.01 6.41 26.62
C ASP A 62 -5.87 7.64 27.55
N LYS A 63 -5.74 8.87 27.01
CA LYS A 63 -5.48 10.07 27.83
C LYS A 63 -6.72 10.93 28.15
N VAL A 64 -7.92 10.46 27.82
CA VAL A 64 -9.19 11.18 28.08
C VAL A 64 -9.98 10.55 29.23
N GLY A 65 -9.39 9.55 29.92
CA GLY A 65 -10.07 8.78 30.96
C GLY A 65 -9.32 8.65 32.29
N GLU A 66 -8.55 9.67 32.70
CA GLU A 66 -7.99 9.75 34.06
C GLU A 66 -8.30 11.12 34.69
#